data_AF-A0A0F9QSY2-F1
#
_entry.id   AF-A0A0F9QSY2-F1
#
_cell.length_a   1.000
_cell.length_b   1.000
_cell.length_c   1.000
_cell.angle_alpha   90.00
_cell.angle_beta   90.00
_cell.angle_gamma   90.00
#
_symmetry.space_group_name_H-M   'P 1'
#
loop_
_entity.id
_entity.type
_entity.pdbx_description
1 polymer ?
#
loop_
_entity_poly.entity_id
_entity_poly.type
_entity_poly.pdbx_seq_one_letter_code
_entity_poly.pdbx_strand_id
1 'polypeptide(L)'
;MDYQIMTVDEQDDIKVSFLLSQERDAYCHGLNLERYDAMLGTLEDGKWKTRVAKLRDETVERLGEVTSTIEATLPQMPPAQRIQAAKLRLETAAAAARTS
;
A
#
# COMPACT_ATOMS: atom_id res chain seq x y z
N MET A 1 -31.03 8.36 -14.46
CA MET A 1 -29.97 7.77 -13.63
C MET A 1 -29.61 8.84 -12.63
N ASP A 2 -30.03 8.71 -11.38
CA ASP A 2 -29.69 9.69 -10.35
C ASP A 2 -28.23 9.44 -9.93
N TYR A 3 -27.40 10.46 -10.06
CA TYR A 3 -26.01 10.40 -9.59
C TYR A 3 -26.02 10.57 -8.07
N GLN A 4 -25.56 9.56 -7.33
CA GLN A 4 -25.35 9.68 -5.89
C GLN A 4 -24.03 10.42 -5.64
N ILE A 5 -24.13 11.62 -5.05
CA ILE A 5 -22.96 12.40 -4.65
C ILE A 5 -22.46 11.82 -3.32
N MET A 6 -21.19 11.41 -3.29
CA MET A 6 -20.54 10.96 -2.07
C MET A 6 -20.43 12.08 -1.05
N THR A 7 -20.72 11.76 0.21
CA THR A 7 -20.46 12.65 1.34
C THR A 7 -18.95 12.89 1.50
N VAL A 8 -18.58 13.99 2.15
CA VAL A 8 -17.17 14.30 2.41
C VAL A 8 -16.51 13.23 3.27
N ASP A 9 -17.25 12.63 4.20
CA ASP A 9 -16.73 11.57 5.05
C ASP A 9 -16.45 10.28 4.26
N GLU A 10 -17.31 9.91 3.32
CA GLU A 10 -17.04 8.77 2.42
C GLU A 10 -15.83 9.03 1.51
N GLN A 11 -15.69 10.26 1.00
CA GLN A 11 -14.52 10.63 0.19
C GLN A 11 -13.22 10.55 0.98
N ASP A 12 -13.23 11.01 2.24
CA ASP A 12 -12.06 10.93 3.12
C ASP A 12 -11.72 9.48 3.47
N ASP A 13 -12.72 8.65 3.74
CA ASP A 13 -12.52 7.24 4.06
C ASP A 13 -11.87 6.52 2.86
N ILE A 14 -12.28 6.81 1.62
CA ILE A 14 -11.64 6.29 0.41
C ILE A 14 -10.20 6.76 0.31
N LYS A 15 -9.94 8.07 0.41
CA LYS A 15 -8.59 8.64 0.27
C LYS A 15 -7.63 8.08 1.31
N VAL A 16 -8.07 8.03 2.56
CA VAL A 16 -7.28 7.52 3.68
C VAL A 16 -7.04 6.02 3.54
N SER A 17 -8.07 5.23 3.21
CA SER A 17 -7.92 3.79 2.99
C SER A 17 -6.98 3.49 1.81
N PHE A 18 -7.07 4.26 0.74
CA PHE A 18 -6.19 4.14 -0.41
C PHE A 18 -4.73 4.44 -0.03
N LEU A 19 -4.47 5.57 0.64
CA LEU A 19 -3.12 5.94 1.07
C LEU A 19 -2.52 4.87 2.01
N LEU A 20 -3.29 4.42 3.01
CA LEU A 20 -2.84 3.35 3.92
C LEU A 20 -2.53 2.04 3.18
N SER A 21 -3.27 1.74 2.12
CA SER A 21 -3.02 0.56 1.29
C SER A 21 -1.73 0.69 0.50
N GLN A 22 -1.43 1.86 -0.05
CA GLN A 22 -0.17 2.14 -0.75
C GLN A 22 1.04 2.10 0.21
N GLU A 23 0.92 2.70 1.40
CA GLU A 23 1.96 2.65 2.43
C GLU A 23 2.26 1.21 2.87
N ARG A 24 1.22 0.38 3.04
CA ARG A 24 1.39 -1.04 3.31
C ARG A 24 2.07 -1.79 2.16
N ASP A 25 1.70 -1.49 0.92
CA ASP A 25 2.29 -2.12 -0.26
C ASP A 25 3.79 -1.78 -0.39
N ALA A 26 4.16 -0.52 -0.18
CA ALA A 26 5.56 -0.07 -0.13
C ALA A 26 6.35 -0.83 0.94
N TYR A 27 5.80 -1.00 2.14
CA TYR A 27 6.42 -1.78 3.21
C TYR A 27 6.60 -3.25 2.81
N CYS A 28 5.59 -3.88 2.21
CA CYS A 28 5.67 -5.25 1.72
C CYS A 28 6.75 -5.43 0.65
N HIS A 29 6.87 -4.49 -0.29
CA HIS A 29 7.93 -4.50 -1.28
C HIS A 29 9.32 -4.35 -0.65
N GLY A 30 9.48 -3.46 0.33
CA GLY A 30 10.72 -3.33 1.11
C GLY A 30 11.13 -4.64 1.77
N LEU A 31 10.21 -5.31 2.46
CA LEU A 31 10.47 -6.63 3.07
C LEU A 31 10.83 -7.70 2.04
N ASN A 32 10.22 -7.67 0.85
CA ASN A 32 10.54 -8.63 -0.21
C ASN A 32 11.94 -8.40 -0.78
N LEU A 33 12.38 -7.15 -0.91
CA LEU A 33 13.76 -6.84 -1.31
C LEU A 33 14.77 -7.41 -0.33
N GLU A 34 14.58 -7.20 0.98
CA GLU A 34 15.45 -7.76 2.01
C GLU A 34 15.55 -9.29 1.90
N ARG A 35 14.41 -9.96 1.65
CA ARG A 35 14.37 -11.42 1.48
C ARG A 35 15.09 -11.86 0.22
N TYR A 36 14.88 -11.19 -0.91
CA TYR A 36 15.55 -11.54 -2.16
C TYR A 36 17.06 -11.31 -2.06
N ASP A 37 17.51 -10.22 -1.43
CA ASP A 37 18.93 -9.96 -1.19
C ASP A 37 19.57 -11.06 -0.32
N ALA A 38 18.91 -11.46 0.77
CA ALA A 38 19.36 -12.55 1.62
C ALA A 38 19.42 -13.90 0.87
N MET A 39 18.44 -14.17 0.02
CA MET A 39 18.43 -15.38 -0.82
C MET A 39 19.57 -15.36 -1.85
N LEU A 40 19.78 -14.26 -2.56
CA LEU A 40 20.83 -14.16 -3.57
C LEU A 40 22.24 -14.34 -3.01
N GLY A 41 22.45 -13.99 -1.73
CA GLY A 41 23.71 -14.22 -1.02
C GLY A 41 23.99 -15.69 -0.68
N THR A 42 22.98 -16.56 -0.70
CA THR A 42 23.11 -17.98 -0.29
C THR A 42 22.77 -18.99 -1.40
N LEU A 43 22.03 -18.58 -2.43
CA LEU A 43 21.63 -19.46 -3.52
C LEU A 43 22.81 -19.83 -4.44
N GLU A 44 22.86 -21.12 -4.77
CA GLU A 44 23.71 -21.65 -5.82
C GLU A 44 23.33 -21.09 -7.19
N ASP A 45 24.31 -21.03 -8.09
CA ASP A 45 24.08 -20.53 -9.44
C ASP A 45 23.15 -21.48 -10.21
N GLY A 46 22.13 -20.90 -10.84
CA GLY A 46 21.14 -21.65 -11.58
C GLY A 46 19.86 -20.88 -11.82
N LYS A 47 18.89 -21.55 -12.45
CA LYS A 47 17.62 -20.94 -12.88
C LYS A 47 16.86 -20.27 -11.74
N TRP A 48 16.97 -20.80 -10.51
CA TRP A 48 16.30 -20.22 -9.37
C TRP A 48 16.93 -18.89 -8.94
N LYS A 49 18.25 -18.82 -8.79
CA LYS A 49 18.95 -17.57 -8.49
C LYS A 49 18.70 -16.49 -9.54
N THR A 50 18.69 -16.86 -10.83
CA THR A 50 18.30 -15.95 -11.92
C THR A 50 16.88 -15.42 -11.76
N ARG A 51 15.92 -16.28 -11.38
CA ARG A 51 14.54 -15.86 -11.15
C ARG A 51 14.41 -14.94 -9.94
N VAL A 52 15.13 -15.21 -8.85
CA VAL A 52 15.13 -14.35 -7.65
C VAL A 52 15.74 -12.99 -7.97
N ALA A 53 16.82 -12.94 -8.75
CA ALA A 53 17.40 -11.67 -9.20
C ALA A 53 16.39 -10.85 -10.02
N LYS A 54 15.68 -11.50 -10.94
CA LYS A 54 14.62 -10.84 -11.70
C LYS A 54 13.49 -10.31 -10.80
N LEU A 55 13.01 -11.12 -9.85
CA LEU A 55 11.96 -10.70 -8.91
C LEU A 55 12.39 -9.51 -8.05
N ARG A 56 13.65 -9.48 -7.64
CA ARG A 56 14.24 -8.34 -6.93
C ARG A 56 14.17 -7.08 -7.78
N ASP A 57 14.63 -7.14 -9.03
CA ASP A 57 14.66 -5.97 -9.92
C ASP A 57 13.24 -5.48 -10.22
N GLU A 58 12.29 -6.38 -10.51
CA GLU A 58 10.86 -6.05 -10.66
C GLU A 58 10.28 -5.42 -9.38
N THR A 59 10.72 -5.84 -8.20
CA THR A 59 10.28 -5.27 -6.92
C THR A 59 10.83 -3.86 -6.70
N VAL A 60 12.04 -3.57 -7.17
CA VAL A 60 12.59 -2.20 -7.13
C VAL A 60 11.75 -1.28 -8.00
N GLU A 61 11.40 -1.70 -9.22
CA GLU A 61 10.52 -0.93 -10.11
C GLU A 61 9.16 -0.70 -9.45
N ARG A 62 8.56 -1.76 -8.89
CA ARG A 62 7.25 -1.67 -8.23
C ARG A 62 7.26 -0.75 -7.01
N LEU A 63 8.33 -0.76 -6.22
CA LEU A 63 8.48 0.17 -5.10
C LEU A 63 8.54 1.62 -5.59
N GLY A 64 9.20 1.88 -6.73
CA GLY A 64 9.20 3.20 -7.36
C GLY A 64 7.80 3.65 -7.79
N GLU A 65 7.02 2.75 -8.42
CA GLU A 65 5.63 3.04 -8.80
C GLU A 65 4.73 3.37 -7.60
N VAL A 66 4.77 2.54 -6.55
CA VAL A 66 3.99 2.77 -5.32
C VAL A 66 4.42 4.08 -4.66
N THR A 67 5.71 4.36 -4.58
CA THR A 67 6.24 5.61 -4.01
C THR A 67 5.71 6.82 -4.78
N SER A 68 5.75 6.79 -6.12
CA SER A 68 5.22 7.90 -6.95
C SER A 68 3.70 8.08 -6.77
N THR A 69 2.97 6.99 -6.54
CA THR A 69 1.53 7.03 -6.26
C THR A 69 1.25 7.67 -4.91
N ILE A 70 2.03 7.33 -3.87
CA ILE A 70 1.96 7.96 -2.55
C ILE A 70 2.22 9.46 -2.68
N GLU A 71 3.31 9.86 -3.34
CA GLU A 71 3.67 11.27 -3.57
C GLU A 71 2.57 12.05 -4.28
N ALA A 72 1.94 11.46 -5.29
CA ALA A 72 0.80 12.07 -6.00
C ALA A 72 -0.47 12.13 -5.14
N THR A 73 -0.62 11.24 -4.17
CA THR A 73 -1.80 11.13 -3.30
C THR A 73 -1.73 12.11 -2.12
N LEU A 74 -0.55 12.31 -1.53
CA LEU A 74 -0.36 13.14 -0.34
C LEU A 74 -0.98 14.55 -0.44
N PRO A 75 -0.85 15.30 -1.57
CA PRO A 75 -1.47 16.62 -1.72
C PRO A 75 -3.01 16.61 -1.75
N GLN A 76 -3.63 15.45 -2.00
CA GLN A 76 -5.08 15.29 -2.11
C GLN A 76 -5.74 14.93 -0.78
N MET A 77 -4.92 14.67 0.25
CA MET A 77 -5.37 14.24 1.56
C MET A 77 -6.09 15.36 2.31
N PRO A 78 -7.14 15.03 3.07
CA PRO A 78 -7.82 16.03 3.88
C PRO A 78 -6.93 16.48 5.05
N PRO A 79 -7.28 17.57 5.76
CA PRO A 79 -6.55 18.02 6.94
C PRO A 79 -6.42 16.92 7.99
N ALA A 80 -5.36 16.98 8.80
CA ALA A 80 -5.00 15.94 9.77
C ALA A 80 -6.16 15.49 10.68
N GLN A 81 -7.00 16.42 11.13
CA GLN A 81 -8.18 16.11 11.96
C GLN A 81 -9.16 15.17 11.25
N ARG A 82 -9.39 15.39 9.95
CA ARG A 82 -10.29 14.56 9.13
C ARG A 82 -9.66 13.21 8.80
N ILE A 83 -8.33 13.16 8.61
CA ILE A 83 -7.61 11.89 8.49
C ILE A 83 -7.81 11.03 9.75
N GLN A 84 -7.68 11.61 10.95
CA GLN A 84 -7.88 10.85 12.19
C GLN A 84 -9.33 10.36 12.34
N ALA A 85 -10.31 11.19 11.99
CA ALA A 85 -11.72 10.77 12.00
C ALA A 85 -11.99 9.61 11.01
N ALA A 86 -11.44 9.68 9.80
CA ALA A 86 -11.54 8.61 8.81
C ALA A 86 -10.88 7.31 9.29
N LYS A 87 -9.67 7.39 9.88
CA LYS A 87 -8.98 6.23 10.47
C LYS A 87 -9.85 5.54 11.52
N LEU A 88 -10.45 6.30 12.44
CA LEU A 88 -11.33 5.76 13.46
C LEU A 88 -12.57 5.06 12.87
N ARG A 89 -13.19 5.65 11.83
CA ARG A 89 -14.34 5.03 11.14
C ARG A 89 -13.94 3.72 10.47
N LEU A 90 -12.82 3.70 9.75
CA LEU A 90 -12.29 2.52 9.08
C LEU A 90 -11.96 1.41 10.09
N GLU A 91 -11.33 1.74 11.21
CA GLU A 91 -11.04 0.78 12.29
C GLU A 91 -12.32 0.20 12.90
N THR A 92 -13.31 1.06 13.16
CA THR A 92 -14.61 0.65 13.70
C THR A 92 -15.34 -0.29 12.74
N ALA A 93 -15.38 0.06 11.45
CA ALA A 93 -15.99 -0.78 10.42
C ALA A 93 -15.28 -2.14 10.30
N ALA A 94 -13.94 -2.14 10.32
CA ALA A 94 -13.15 -3.38 10.27
C ALA A 94 -13.35 -4.25 11.52
N ALA A 95 -13.50 -3.65 12.70
CA ALA A 95 -13.81 -4.37 13.94
C ALA A 95 -15.20 -5.03 13.87
N ALA A 96 -16.22 -4.29 13.43
CA ALA A 96 -17.57 -4.81 13.26
C ALA A 96 -17.60 -6.01 12.31
N ALA A 97 -16.89 -5.93 11.17
CA ALA A 97 -16.82 -7.00 10.17
C ALA A 97 -16.13 -8.29 10.65
N ARG A 98 -15.30 -8.23 11.71
CA ARG A 98 -14.68 -9.42 12.32
C ARG A 98 -15.58 -10.12 13.33
N THR A 99 -16.62 -9.44 13.80
CA THR A 99 -17.54 -9.91 14.84
C THR A 99 -18.92 -10.31 14.30
N SER A 100 -19.18 -10.07 13.02
CA SER A 100 -20.37 -10.48 12.26
C SER A 100 -20.15 -11.79 11.51
#